data_AF-A0A1R0WYY9-F1
#
_entry.id   AF-A0A1R0WYY9-F1
#
_cell.length_a   1.000
_cell.length_b   1.000
_cell.length_c   1.000
_cell.angle_alpha   90.00
_cell.angle_beta   90.00
_cell.angle_gamma   90.00
#
_symmetry.space_group_name_H-M   'P 1'
#
loop_
_entity.id
_entity.type
_entity.pdbx_description
1 polymer ?
#
loop_
_entity_poly.entity_id
_entity_poly.type
_entity_poly.pdbx_seq_one_letter_code
_entity_poly.pdbx_strand_id
1 'polypeptide(L)'
;MPTFDNVLVTGSQTIQNDLHVNGNETIDSNLHLNGSQTIMGSLNVNGSESILGHLGVTGEISGAGTIRAATRLIATNQATLPPGAPTSLQQVRYFSVGAVGQTGLVLKGTDGNDYVLFIDLTGGTPNIGIQRA
;
A
#
# COMPACT_ATOMS: atom_id res chain seq x y z
N MET A 1 -13.37 -18.11 44.56
CA MET A 1 -14.03 -18.64 43.35
C MET A 1 -13.27 -19.89 42.94
N PRO A 2 -13.95 -20.99 42.60
CA PRO A 2 -13.25 -22.17 42.07
C PRO A 2 -12.53 -21.80 40.76
N THR A 3 -11.35 -22.38 40.56
CA THR A 3 -10.58 -22.31 39.31
C THR A 3 -10.58 -23.67 38.65
N PHE A 4 -10.47 -23.71 37.33
CA PHE A 4 -10.34 -24.94 36.54
C PHE A 4 -9.04 -24.87 35.75
N ASP A 5 -8.25 -25.94 35.78
CA ASP A 5 -7.03 -26.02 34.96
C ASP A 5 -7.37 -26.14 33.47
N ASN A 6 -8.44 -26.89 33.15
CA ASN A 6 -8.94 -27.09 31.79
C ASN A 6 -10.47 -27.11 31.78
N VAL A 7 -11.06 -26.54 30.73
CA VAL A 7 -12.50 -26.60 30.47
C VAL A 7 -12.71 -27.05 29.03
N LEU A 8 -13.41 -28.16 28.83
CA LEU A 8 -13.87 -28.61 27.52
C LEU A 8 -15.35 -28.27 27.37
N VAL A 9 -15.69 -27.48 26.36
CA VAL A 9 -17.07 -27.18 25.99
C VAL A 9 -17.35 -27.80 24.63
N THR A 10 -18.25 -28.78 24.58
CA THR A 10 -18.61 -29.49 23.34
C THR A 10 -19.79 -28.88 22.60
N GLY A 11 -20.47 -27.91 23.23
CA GLY A 11 -21.59 -27.16 22.67
C GLY A 11 -21.27 -25.67 22.54
N SER A 12 -22.30 -24.86 22.32
CA SER A 12 -22.16 -23.41 22.27
C SER A 12 -21.95 -22.82 23.67
N GLN A 13 -21.12 -21.79 23.75
CA GLN A 13 -20.90 -20.98 24.95
C GLN A 13 -21.31 -19.54 24.67
N THR A 14 -21.92 -18.89 25.66
CA THR A 14 -22.19 -17.45 25.66
C THR A 14 -21.61 -16.84 26.92
N ILE A 15 -20.84 -15.77 26.76
CA ILE A 15 -20.28 -14.98 27.87
C ILE A 15 -21.02 -13.64 27.85
N GLN A 16 -21.74 -13.33 28.93
CA GLN A 16 -22.62 -12.16 28.99
C GLN A 16 -21.86 -10.84 29.22
N ASN A 17 -20.62 -10.94 29.71
CA ASN A 17 -19.74 -9.81 30.01
C ASN A 17 -18.42 -9.99 29.23
N ASP A 18 -17.31 -9.46 29.77
CA ASP A 18 -16.00 -9.52 29.14
C ASP A 18 -15.36 -10.90 29.24
N LEU A 19 -14.66 -11.30 28.17
CA LEU A 19 -13.72 -12.42 28.16
C LEU A 19 -12.31 -11.85 28.08
N HIS A 20 -11.47 -12.18 29.06
CA HIS A 20 -10.04 -11.89 29.01
C HIS A 20 -9.26 -13.19 28.86
N VAL A 21 -8.50 -13.30 27.76
CA VAL A 21 -7.61 -14.42 27.48
C VAL A 21 -6.17 -13.94 27.67
N ASN A 22 -5.48 -14.42 28.70
CA ASN A 22 -4.07 -14.07 28.95
C ASN A 22 -3.09 -14.79 28.03
N GLY A 23 -3.53 -15.92 27.45
CA GLY A 23 -2.74 -16.76 26.55
C GLY A 23 -3.09 -16.53 25.08
N ASN A 24 -2.70 -17.47 24.24
CA ASN A 24 -3.06 -17.45 22.82
C ASN A 24 -4.52 -17.86 22.65
N GLU A 25 -5.20 -17.21 21.72
CA GLU A 25 -6.51 -17.60 21.22
C GLU A 25 -6.38 -18.14 19.80
N THR A 26 -7.10 -19.20 19.47
CA THR A 26 -7.17 -19.75 18.11
C THR A 26 -8.63 -19.95 17.76
N ILE A 27 -9.02 -19.48 16.57
CA ILE A 27 -10.38 -19.55 16.05
C ILE A 27 -10.31 -20.31 14.73
N ASP A 28 -10.87 -21.51 14.69
CA ASP A 28 -10.77 -22.40 13.53
C ASP A 28 -11.71 -22.02 12.38
N SER A 29 -12.68 -21.14 12.64
CA SER A 29 -13.68 -20.70 11.67
C SER A 29 -13.67 -19.18 11.56
N ASN A 30 -14.85 -18.54 11.54
CA ASN A 30 -14.95 -17.10 11.34
C ASN A 30 -14.96 -16.37 12.68
N LEU A 31 -14.23 -15.25 12.74
CA LEU A 31 -14.36 -14.24 13.78
C LEU A 31 -15.18 -13.07 13.24
N HIS A 32 -16.27 -12.71 13.92
CA HIS A 32 -17.03 -11.50 13.65
C HIS A 32 -16.94 -10.56 14.86
N LEU A 33 -16.54 -9.31 14.63
CA LEU A 33 -16.41 -8.28 15.66
C LEU A 33 -17.32 -7.11 15.30
N ASN A 34 -18.20 -6.74 16.24
CA ASN A 34 -19.07 -5.57 16.07
C ASN A 34 -18.39 -4.25 16.47
N GLY A 35 -17.28 -4.33 17.22
CA GLY A 35 -16.54 -3.19 17.74
C GLY A 35 -15.17 -3.03 17.10
N SER A 36 -14.44 -2.00 17.54
CA SER A 36 -13.06 -1.76 17.12
C SER A 36 -12.12 -2.84 17.64
N GLN A 37 -11.10 -3.18 16.85
CA GLN A 37 -10.01 -4.07 17.23
C GLN A 37 -8.68 -3.32 17.20
N THR A 38 -7.82 -3.57 18.18
CA THR A 38 -6.43 -3.10 18.20
C THR A 38 -5.50 -4.30 18.19
N ILE A 39 -4.52 -4.31 17.29
CA ILE A 39 -3.47 -5.32 17.23
C ILE A 39 -2.16 -4.61 17.52
N MET A 40 -1.51 -4.96 18.63
CA MET A 40 -0.22 -4.36 19.01
C MET A 40 0.96 -4.98 18.26
N GLY A 41 0.80 -6.22 17.77
CA GLY A 41 1.80 -6.94 17.00
C GLY A 41 1.58 -6.84 15.50
N SER A 42 2.11 -7.82 14.76
CA SER A 42 1.89 -7.92 13.31
C SER A 42 0.55 -8.57 13.00
N LEU A 43 -0.10 -8.11 11.93
CA LEU A 43 -1.24 -8.78 11.31
C LEU A 43 -0.76 -9.40 9.99
N ASN A 44 -0.97 -10.70 9.81
CA ASN A 44 -0.76 -11.37 8.54
C ASN A 44 -2.12 -11.88 8.01
N VAL A 45 -2.47 -11.46 6.79
CA VAL A 45 -3.70 -11.87 6.11
C VAL A 45 -3.30 -12.70 4.89
N ASN A 46 -3.52 -14.01 4.96
CA ASN A 46 -3.20 -14.92 3.85
C ASN A 46 -4.21 -14.82 2.69
N GLY A 47 -5.40 -14.27 2.97
CA GLY A 47 -6.47 -14.05 1.99
C GLY A 47 -6.54 -12.59 1.53
N SER A 48 -7.74 -12.16 1.15
CA SER A 48 -8.00 -10.76 0.80
C SER A 48 -8.41 -9.96 2.02
N GLU A 49 -7.98 -8.70 2.08
CA GLU A 49 -8.45 -7.71 3.03
C GLU A 49 -9.22 -6.61 2.29
N SER A 50 -10.31 -6.11 2.88
CA SER A 50 -11.07 -4.99 2.36
C SER A 50 -11.29 -3.96 3.46
N ILE A 51 -10.81 -2.74 3.22
CA ILE A 51 -10.95 -1.60 4.14
C ILE A 51 -11.91 -0.62 3.49
N LEU A 52 -13.10 -0.46 4.08
CA LEU A 52 -14.12 0.47 3.58
C LEU A 52 -13.87 1.91 4.05
N GLY A 53 -13.10 2.08 5.12
CA GLY A 53 -12.72 3.36 5.69
C GLY A 53 -11.34 3.83 5.26
N HIS A 54 -10.59 4.39 6.20
CA HIS A 54 -9.27 4.93 5.96
C HIS A 54 -8.19 3.89 6.33
N LEU A 55 -7.19 3.73 5.47
CA LEU A 55 -5.97 3.00 5.79
C LEU A 55 -4.82 4.00 5.98
N GLY A 56 -4.27 4.05 7.19
CA GLY A 56 -3.06 4.81 7.49
C GLY A 56 -1.85 3.87 7.55
N VAL A 57 -0.80 4.18 6.78
CA VAL A 57 0.47 3.44 6.80
C VAL A 57 1.59 4.43 7.06
N THR A 58 2.36 4.21 8.13
CA THR A 58 3.49 5.07 8.50
C THR A 58 4.81 4.59 7.91
N GLY A 59 4.87 3.31 7.52
CA GLY A 59 6.00 2.69 6.84
C GLY A 59 5.82 2.64 5.32
N GLU A 60 6.21 1.53 4.73
CA GLU A 60 6.14 1.30 3.29
C GLU A 60 4.87 0.53 2.90
N ILE A 61 4.34 0.83 1.71
CA ILE A 61 3.35 0.00 1.03
C ILE A 61 4.05 -0.63 -0.18
N SER A 62 4.15 -1.96 -0.19
CA SER A 62 4.70 -2.74 -1.30
C SER A 62 3.65 -3.72 -1.81
N GLY A 63 3.47 -3.78 -3.13
CA GLY A 63 2.53 -4.67 -3.80
C GLY A 63 3.22 -5.38 -4.95
N ALA A 64 3.12 -6.71 -4.99
CA ALA A 64 3.70 -7.50 -6.09
C ALA A 64 2.96 -7.28 -7.43
N GLY A 65 1.71 -6.85 -7.38
CA GLY A 65 0.88 -6.51 -8.54
C GLY A 65 0.68 -5.00 -8.67
N THR A 66 -0.56 -4.57 -8.91
CA THR A 66 -0.91 -3.16 -9.07
C THR A 66 -1.36 -2.54 -7.75
N ILE A 67 -0.79 -1.38 -7.41
CA ILE A 67 -1.35 -0.47 -6.39
C ILE A 67 -2.14 0.61 -7.13
N ARG A 68 -3.46 0.70 -6.88
CA ARG A 68 -4.35 1.66 -7.55
C ARG A 68 -4.90 2.69 -6.58
N ALA A 69 -4.63 3.97 -6.83
CA ALA A 69 -5.35 5.07 -6.21
C ALA A 69 -6.50 5.52 -7.12
N ALA A 70 -7.74 5.49 -6.63
CA ALA A 70 -8.91 5.84 -7.46
C ALA A 70 -9.02 7.35 -7.72
N THR A 71 -8.67 8.17 -6.73
CA THR A 71 -8.85 9.63 -6.80
C THR A 71 -7.52 10.36 -6.93
N ARG A 72 -6.58 10.13 -6.00
CA ARG A 72 -5.32 10.87 -5.97
C ARG A 72 -4.22 10.08 -5.26
N LEU A 73 -3.01 10.16 -5.80
CA LEU A 73 -1.76 9.81 -5.12
C LEU A 73 -0.98 11.12 -4.89
N ILE A 74 -0.45 11.32 -3.68
CA ILE A 74 0.30 12.55 -3.32
C ILE A 74 1.67 12.13 -2.80
N ALA A 75 2.73 12.72 -3.36
CA ALA A 75 4.05 12.69 -2.77
C ALA A 75 4.29 14.01 -2.03
N THR A 76 4.43 13.96 -0.71
CA THR A 76 4.58 15.16 0.14
C THR A 76 6.04 15.55 0.37
N ASN A 77 6.97 14.62 0.16
CA ASN A 77 8.40 14.89 0.28
C ASN A 77 8.96 15.30 -1.08
N GLN A 78 9.64 16.44 -1.11
CA GLN A 78 10.44 16.85 -2.27
C GLN A 78 11.74 16.06 -2.26
N ALA A 79 12.12 15.46 -3.40
CA ALA A 79 13.44 14.89 -3.55
C ALA A 79 14.50 15.98 -3.31
N THR A 80 15.41 15.76 -2.37
CA THR A 80 16.49 16.70 -2.11
C THR A 80 17.57 16.54 -3.18
N LEU A 81 17.96 17.63 -3.81
CA LEU A 81 19.12 17.63 -4.70
C LEU A 81 20.40 17.48 -3.85
N PRO A 82 21.39 16.70 -4.30
CA PRO A 82 22.70 16.68 -3.68
C PRO A 82 23.29 18.10 -3.61
N PRO A 83 23.99 18.47 -2.53
CA PRO A 83 24.71 19.75 -2.46
C PRO A 83 25.65 19.91 -3.68
N GLY A 84 25.49 20.98 -4.44
CA GLY A 84 26.29 21.26 -5.64
C GLY A 84 25.74 20.69 -6.95
N ALA A 85 24.55 20.07 -6.96
CA ALA A 85 23.90 19.66 -8.19
C ALA A 85 23.60 20.90 -9.09
N PRO A 86 23.92 20.85 -10.40
CA PRO A 86 23.65 21.97 -11.30
C PRO A 86 22.14 22.26 -11.33
N THR A 87 21.77 23.53 -11.12
CA THR A 87 20.38 24.03 -11.15
C THR A 87 19.84 24.18 -12.58
N SER A 88 20.44 23.50 -13.56
CA SER A 88 19.89 23.49 -14.92
C SER A 88 18.47 22.96 -14.83
N LEU A 89 17.49 23.78 -15.24
CA LEU A 89 16.07 23.44 -15.24
C LEU A 89 15.90 22.02 -15.81
N GLN A 90 15.64 21.05 -14.95
CA GLN A 90 15.31 19.69 -15.39
C GLN A 90 13.97 19.79 -16.10
N GLN A 91 14.02 19.93 -17.43
CA GLN A 91 12.84 20.05 -18.24
C GLN A 91 12.23 18.66 -18.40
N VAL A 92 10.90 18.56 -18.26
CA VAL A 92 10.17 17.38 -18.72
C VAL A 92 10.29 17.34 -20.25
N ARG A 93 11.00 16.35 -20.77
CA ARG A 93 11.21 16.15 -22.20
C ARG A 93 10.08 15.28 -22.75
N TYR A 94 9.26 15.86 -23.63
CA TYR A 94 8.28 15.08 -24.37
C TYR A 94 8.92 14.41 -25.60
N PHE A 95 8.65 13.12 -25.76
CA PHE A 95 9.03 12.34 -26.93
C PHE A 95 7.80 12.08 -27.80
N SER A 96 7.80 12.68 -29.00
CA SER A 96 6.71 12.53 -29.96
C SER A 96 6.61 11.13 -30.57
N VAL A 97 7.70 10.36 -30.52
CA VAL A 97 7.78 8.96 -30.92
C VAL A 97 8.34 8.18 -29.74
N GLY A 98 7.48 7.38 -29.09
CA GLY A 98 7.87 6.58 -27.93
C GLY A 98 8.62 5.30 -28.33
N ALA A 99 9.44 4.78 -27.42
CA ALA A 99 10.00 3.45 -27.49
C ALA A 99 8.98 2.40 -27.00
N VAL A 100 8.70 1.39 -27.81
CA VAL A 100 7.82 0.27 -27.41
C VAL A 100 8.41 -0.43 -26.19
N GLY A 101 7.61 -0.61 -25.13
CA GLY A 101 8.04 -1.29 -23.90
C GLY A 101 8.89 -0.44 -22.95
N GLN A 102 8.91 0.90 -23.12
CA GLN A 102 9.58 1.80 -22.20
C GLN A 102 9.10 1.58 -20.76
N THR A 103 10.03 1.28 -19.86
CA THR A 103 9.75 1.15 -18.43
C THR A 103 9.58 2.53 -17.80
N GLY A 104 8.61 2.68 -16.90
CA GLY A 104 8.38 3.91 -16.16
C GLY A 104 7.02 3.96 -15.48
N LEU A 105 6.67 5.14 -14.96
CA LEU A 105 5.35 5.39 -14.38
C LEU A 105 4.33 5.60 -15.50
N VAL A 106 3.38 4.67 -15.65
CA VAL A 106 2.29 4.82 -16.61
C VAL A 106 1.20 5.73 -16.05
N LEU A 107 0.86 6.78 -16.80
CA LEU A 107 -0.17 7.76 -16.49
C LEU A 107 -1.20 7.75 -17.61
N LYS A 108 -2.50 7.77 -17.28
CA LYS A 108 -3.56 7.98 -18.26
C LYS A 108 -3.73 9.46 -18.56
N GLY A 109 -3.62 9.83 -19.83
CA GLY A 109 -3.94 11.17 -20.32
C GLY A 109 -5.46 11.39 -20.39
N THR A 110 -5.86 12.66 -20.39
CA THR A 110 -7.27 13.06 -20.61
C THR A 110 -7.77 12.76 -22.03
N ASP A 111 -6.85 12.45 -22.94
CA ASP A 111 -7.09 11.96 -24.29
C ASP A 111 -7.32 10.43 -24.35
N GLY A 112 -7.26 9.73 -23.21
CA GLY A 112 -7.45 8.28 -23.10
C GLY A 112 -6.19 7.44 -23.35
N ASN A 113 -5.09 8.07 -23.80
CA ASN A 113 -3.84 7.37 -24.08
C ASN A 113 -3.03 7.12 -22.80
N ASP A 114 -2.23 6.06 -22.80
CA ASP A 114 -1.21 5.84 -21.78
C ASP A 114 0.04 6.66 -22.10
N TYR A 115 0.64 7.23 -21.07
CA TYR A 115 1.90 7.96 -21.13
C TYR A 115 2.87 7.34 -20.13
N VAL A 116 4.11 7.10 -20.53
CA VAL A 116 5.16 6.61 -19.62
C VAL A 116 6.04 7.78 -19.21
N LEU A 117 6.11 8.05 -17.91
CA LEU A 117 7.11 8.91 -17.28
C LEU A 117 8.35 8.08 -16.94
N PHE A 118 9.53 8.47 -17.41
CA PHE A 118 10.77 7.72 -17.21
C PHE A 118 11.96 8.66 -17.01
N ILE A 119 13.10 8.10 -16.61
CA ILE A 119 14.37 8.85 -16.52
C ILE A 119 15.10 8.71 -17.85
N ASP A 120 15.28 9.82 -18.57
CA ASP A 120 16.08 9.89 -19.81
C ASP A 120 17.54 10.21 -19.47
N LEU A 121 18.45 9.33 -19.90
CA LEU A 121 19.90 9.43 -19.67
C LEU A 121 20.69 9.76 -20.94
N THR A 122 20.03 9.98 -22.08
CA THR A 122 20.68 10.07 -23.41
C THR A 122 21.68 11.22 -23.52
N GLY A 123 21.57 12.26 -22.68
CA GLY A 123 22.47 13.41 -22.64
C GLY A 123 23.50 13.40 -21.50
N GLY A 124 23.68 12.28 -20.80
CA GLY A 124 24.60 12.16 -19.65
C GLY A 124 24.12 12.86 -18.36
N THR A 125 23.18 13.80 -18.47
CA THR A 125 22.42 14.37 -17.35
C THR A 125 21.00 13.79 -17.34
N PRO A 126 20.52 13.19 -16.23
CA PRO A 126 19.16 12.67 -16.13
C PRO A 126 18.10 13.76 -16.33
N ASN A 127 17.14 13.51 -17.22
CA ASN A 127 15.93 14.31 -17.42
C ASN A 127 14.67 13.48 -17.14
N ILE A 128 13.56 14.12 -16.80
CA ILE A 128 12.26 13.45 -16.80
C ILE A 128 11.78 13.37 -18.25
N GLY A 129 11.70 12.16 -18.79
CA GLY A 129 11.10 11.87 -20.08
C GLY A 129 9.61 11.56 -19.93
N ILE A 130 8.81 11.97 -20.91
CA ILE A 130 7.44 11.52 -21.08
C ILE A 130 7.22 11.13 -22.54
N GLN A 131 6.65 9.95 -22.77
CA GLN A 131 6.27 9.48 -24.09
C GLN A 131 4.89 8.85 -24.04
N ARG A 132 4.22 8.72 -25.19
CA ARG A 132 3.02 7.87 -25.29
C ARG A 132 3.45 6.39 -25.24
N ALA A 133 2.75 5.58 -24.44
CA ALA A 133 2.96 4.13 -24.38
C ALA A 133 2.38 3.44 -25.63
#